data_AF-A0A1H2JP44-F1
#
_entry.id   AF-A0A1H2JP44-F1
#
_cell.length_a   1.000
_cell.length_b   1.000
_cell.length_c   1.000
_cell.angle_alpha   90.00
_cell.angle_beta   90.00
_cell.angle_gamma   90.00
#
_symmetry.space_group_name_H-M   'P 1'
#
loop_
_entity.id
_entity.type
_entity.pdbx_description
1 polymer ?
#
loop_
_entity_poly.entity_id
_entity_poly.type
_entity_poly.pdbx_seq_one_letter_code
_entity_poly.pdbx_strand_id
1 'polypeptide(L)'
;MPRRPRATLGRVLDDLGSTLLEVVAGRVDSSRSVGGVVIHDPLDPPSMPDGALVLGVGLAASAEIADVVRAVAADGAVGLVLRVPVEIDADARRAVAEEGLVLFGLTRGASWAQVAALLRSLLAVDDLGGVDDQTLAGVGAGDLFALAGAVSALLDAPLTIEDLNSRVIAFSADQDRADESRKETVLGRQVPERYLRQLEQQGAFRALYSSDRPVYLPEIDGAELPRVAIRVRAGDEILGSMWAAVKEPLSAEREQAFVDAAKLVALHMLRHRAGADVERRLRAELVATVLEGGPAAGEAASRLGLAGGPACVLALAVPGEETEPSSVEADLQRVAGAFALHLAAVHPRSAVALVGGVVYGVIPLAGDGEGADLRAVAVAEEFLSRIGARSHVVVGIGAVAAGPAQLPQSRADADRAVRVLRARPVGSRVARLTDVQTSAFLLELGSAMAAERRVPTGPVARLAAYDQRHRSQLVGTLRAWLEAFGDVTAAAAATHVHVNTFRYRLRRVGEIGALDLADPDARFAAMLELRLRAMVDHPSPDS
;
A
#
# COMPACT_ATOMS: atom_id res chain seq x y z
N MET A 1 15.22 19.78 29.40
CA MET A 1 14.73 19.15 28.16
C MET A 1 15.06 20.06 26.99
N PRO A 2 15.96 19.69 26.08
CA PRO A 2 16.19 20.49 24.88
C PRO A 2 14.97 20.35 23.97
N ARG A 3 14.41 21.48 23.52
CA ARG A 3 13.29 21.52 22.56
C ARG A 3 13.74 20.87 21.25
N ARG A 4 12.98 19.88 20.77
CA ARG A 4 13.17 19.27 19.44
C ARG A 4 13.04 20.36 18.36
N PRO A 5 13.85 20.35 17.30
CA PRO A 5 13.60 21.21 16.15
C PRO A 5 12.24 20.81 15.57
N ARG A 6 11.33 21.78 15.44
CA ARG A 6 10.04 21.59 14.79
C ARG A 6 10.09 22.42 13.51
N ALA A 7 9.54 21.89 12.42
CA ALA A 7 9.37 22.64 11.18
C ALA A 7 8.70 24.00 11.43
N THR A 8 9.10 25.03 10.69
CA THR A 8 8.62 26.40 10.89
C THR A 8 7.75 26.88 9.74
N LEU A 9 6.95 27.93 9.98
CA LEU A 9 6.17 28.59 8.93
C LEU A 9 7.07 29.13 7.80
N GLY A 10 8.30 29.55 8.11
CA GLY A 10 9.29 29.95 7.11
C GLY A 10 9.59 28.81 6.13
N ARG A 11 9.94 27.63 6.65
CA ARG A 11 10.22 26.45 5.82
C ARG A 11 9.02 26.01 4.98
N VAL A 12 7.82 26.03 5.56
CA VAL A 12 6.59 25.71 4.80
C VAL A 12 6.40 26.65 3.61
N LEU A 13 6.73 27.93 3.77
CA LEU A 13 6.66 28.91 2.69
C LEU A 13 7.82 28.81 1.71
N ASP A 14 9.03 28.48 2.16
CA ASP A 14 10.16 28.28 1.27
C ASP A 14 9.95 27.04 0.38
N ASP A 15 9.34 25.98 0.92
CA ASP A 15 9.15 24.70 0.22
C ASP A 15 7.84 24.62 -0.59
N LEU A 16 6.76 25.27 -0.12
CA LEU A 16 5.43 25.21 -0.75
C LEU A 16 4.86 26.57 -1.14
N GLY A 17 5.48 27.66 -0.70
CA GLY A 17 5.09 29.01 -1.07
C GLY A 17 5.34 29.26 -2.55
N SER A 18 4.48 30.05 -3.18
CA SER A 18 4.38 30.30 -4.64
C SER A 18 3.84 29.14 -5.50
N THR A 19 3.93 27.89 -5.06
CA THR A 19 3.39 26.74 -5.81
C THR A 19 1.95 26.39 -5.40
N LEU A 20 1.76 26.24 -4.09
CA LEU A 20 0.53 25.72 -3.50
C LEU A 20 -0.05 26.69 -2.50
N LEU A 21 0.79 27.42 -1.76
CA LEU A 21 0.35 28.34 -0.73
C LEU A 21 0.75 29.78 -1.07
N GLU A 22 -0.21 30.69 -1.04
CA GLU A 22 0.02 32.13 -1.06
C GLU A 22 -0.43 32.74 0.27
N VAL A 23 0.19 33.84 0.72
CA VAL A 23 -0.27 34.53 1.92
C VAL A 23 -1.39 35.49 1.53
N VAL A 24 -2.61 35.22 1.99
CA VAL A 24 -3.80 36.02 1.68
C VAL A 24 -4.00 37.13 2.72
N ALA A 25 -3.74 36.83 3.99
CA ALA A 25 -3.82 37.79 5.10
C ALA A 25 -2.94 37.38 6.28
N GLY A 26 -2.59 38.34 7.13
CA GLY A 26 -1.75 38.13 8.31
C GLY A 26 -0.26 38.39 8.07
N ARG A 27 0.52 38.37 9.17
CA ARG A 27 1.98 38.53 9.13
C ARG A 27 2.65 37.20 9.42
N VAL A 28 3.50 36.75 8.50
CA VAL A 28 4.29 35.54 8.66
C VAL A 28 5.44 35.81 9.63
N ASP A 29 5.47 35.11 10.75
CA ASP A 29 6.67 34.94 11.57
C ASP A 29 7.37 33.64 11.18
N SER A 30 8.48 33.74 10.46
CA SER A 30 9.23 32.59 9.93
C SER A 30 9.81 31.68 11.01
N SER A 31 9.91 32.16 12.26
CA SER A 31 10.41 31.40 13.40
C SER A 31 9.33 30.56 14.10
N ARG A 32 8.05 30.79 13.76
CA ARG A 32 6.92 30.13 14.41
C ARG A 32 6.86 28.65 14.01
N SER A 33 6.82 27.79 15.00
CA SER A 33 6.80 26.34 14.81
C SER A 33 5.43 25.85 14.37
N VAL A 34 5.44 24.90 13.43
CA VAL A 34 4.28 24.12 12.99
C VAL A 34 4.36 22.72 13.60
N GLY A 35 3.33 22.33 14.35
CA GLY A 35 3.30 21.06 15.07
C GLY A 35 2.41 19.98 14.43
N GLY A 36 1.67 20.29 13.38
CA GLY A 36 0.78 19.32 12.72
C GLY A 36 -0.10 19.93 11.64
N VAL A 37 -0.81 19.06 10.92
CA VAL A 37 -1.77 19.44 9.87
C VAL A 37 -3.10 18.78 10.14
N VAL A 38 -4.14 19.60 10.25
CA VAL A 38 -5.49 19.19 10.65
C VAL A 38 -6.50 19.68 9.61
N ILE A 39 -7.56 18.91 9.36
CA ILE A 39 -8.66 19.32 8.48
C ILE A 39 -9.76 19.88 9.36
N HIS A 40 -10.26 21.08 9.06
CA HIS A 40 -11.40 21.64 9.75
C HIS A 40 -12.66 20.84 9.43
N ASP A 41 -13.31 20.32 10.47
CA ASP A 41 -14.63 19.68 10.39
C ASP A 41 -15.56 20.36 11.41
N PRO A 42 -16.63 21.04 10.98
CA PRO A 42 -17.55 21.73 11.88
C PRO A 42 -18.49 20.79 12.65
N LEU A 43 -18.62 19.53 12.23
CA LEU A 43 -19.49 18.53 12.86
C LEU A 43 -18.74 17.59 13.81
N ASP A 44 -17.42 17.43 13.61
CA ASP A 44 -16.54 16.62 14.48
C ASP A 44 -15.19 17.33 14.71
N PRO A 45 -15.11 18.26 15.68
CA PRO A 45 -13.92 19.09 15.91
C PRO A 45 -12.68 18.23 16.25
N PRO A 46 -11.63 18.25 15.41
CA PRO A 46 -10.47 17.39 15.61
C PRO A 46 -9.59 17.86 16.77
N SER A 47 -8.87 16.94 17.42
CA SER A 47 -7.87 17.31 18.42
C SER A 47 -6.71 18.07 17.77
N MET A 48 -6.52 19.34 18.16
CA MET A 48 -5.52 20.24 17.59
C MET A 48 -4.15 20.11 18.29
N PRO A 49 -3.06 19.78 17.54
CA PRO A 49 -1.71 19.84 18.08
C PRO A 49 -1.23 21.30 18.19
N ASP A 50 -0.34 21.57 19.15
CA ASP A 50 0.27 22.89 19.32
C ASP A 50 0.89 23.40 18.02
N GLY A 51 0.43 24.55 17.54
CA GLY A 51 0.94 25.15 16.33
C GLY A 51 0.47 24.46 15.05
N ALA A 52 -0.78 24.02 14.98
CA ALA A 52 -1.31 23.36 13.79
C ALA A 52 -1.50 24.32 12.60
N LEU A 53 -1.31 23.77 11.39
CA LEU A 53 -1.85 24.31 10.14
C LEU A 53 -3.19 23.66 9.85
N VAL A 54 -4.24 24.46 9.77
CA VAL A 54 -5.62 23.99 9.57
C VAL A 54 -6.01 24.09 8.10
N LEU A 55 -6.59 23.04 7.54
CA LEU A 55 -7.15 23.03 6.18
C LEU A 55 -8.64 23.34 6.25
N GLY A 56 -9.02 24.56 5.86
CA GLY A 56 -10.39 25.06 5.84
C GLY A 56 -11.15 24.59 4.61
N VAL A 57 -11.52 23.31 4.58
CA VAL A 57 -12.25 22.71 3.45
C VAL A 57 -13.68 23.27 3.38
N GLY A 58 -14.05 23.85 2.24
CA GLY A 58 -15.43 24.32 2.01
C GLY A 58 -15.74 25.73 2.55
N LEU A 59 -14.81 26.38 3.24
CA LEU A 59 -14.96 27.74 3.76
C LEU A 59 -14.86 28.75 2.62
N ALA A 60 -15.88 29.59 2.47
CA ALA A 60 -15.95 30.60 1.41
C ALA A 60 -16.52 31.96 1.85
N ALA A 61 -17.41 31.99 2.86
CA ALA A 61 -18.00 33.23 3.34
C ALA A 61 -17.08 33.95 4.35
N SER A 62 -16.86 35.25 4.18
CA SER A 62 -15.92 36.01 5.02
C SER A 62 -16.29 35.98 6.53
N ALA A 63 -17.59 36.02 6.86
CA ALA A 63 -18.06 35.91 8.24
C ALA A 63 -17.73 34.53 8.86
N GLU A 64 -17.95 33.46 8.09
CA GLU A 64 -17.62 32.09 8.50
C GLU A 64 -16.10 31.92 8.70
N ILE A 65 -15.29 32.49 7.79
CA ILE A 65 -13.84 32.49 7.91
C ILE A 65 -13.38 33.23 9.18
N ALA A 66 -13.98 34.38 9.50
CA ALA A 66 -13.65 35.13 10.71
C ALA A 66 -13.94 34.33 11.98
N ASP A 67 -15.07 33.62 12.03
CA ASP A 67 -15.43 32.77 13.17
C ASP A 67 -14.50 31.56 13.30
N VAL A 68 -14.17 30.90 12.18
CA VAL A 68 -13.22 29.78 12.17
C VAL A 68 -11.83 30.25 12.59
N VAL A 69 -11.36 31.41 12.13
CA VAL A 69 -10.06 31.98 12.53
C VAL A 69 -9.98 32.14 14.04
N ARG A 70 -11.00 32.72 14.68
CA ARG A 70 -11.03 32.87 16.15
C ARG A 70 -11.03 31.51 16.86
N ALA A 71 -11.84 30.57 16.38
CA ALA A 71 -11.94 29.24 16.98
C ALA A 71 -10.61 28.48 16.92
N VAL A 72 -9.99 28.38 15.73
CA VAL A 72 -8.76 27.61 15.57
C VAL A 72 -7.55 28.29 16.20
N ALA A 73 -7.53 29.62 16.27
CA ALA A 73 -6.48 30.36 16.98
C ALA A 73 -6.55 30.14 18.50
N ALA A 74 -7.75 30.10 19.08
CA ALA A 74 -7.94 29.77 20.50
C ALA A 74 -7.42 28.35 20.82
N ASP A 75 -7.51 27.43 19.87
CA ASP A 75 -6.98 26.06 19.96
C ASP A 75 -5.48 25.94 19.55
N GLY A 76 -4.79 27.08 19.40
CA GLY A 76 -3.34 27.12 19.19
C GLY A 76 -2.87 26.93 17.75
N ALA A 77 -3.74 27.12 16.76
CA ALA A 77 -3.34 27.14 15.34
C ALA A 77 -2.37 28.28 15.03
N VAL A 78 -1.47 28.04 14.06
CA VAL A 78 -0.55 29.06 13.55
C VAL A 78 -0.97 29.57 12.17
N GLY A 79 -1.80 28.81 11.45
CA GLY A 79 -2.34 29.23 10.16
C GLY A 79 -3.54 28.43 9.70
N LEU A 80 -4.28 29.02 8.77
CA LEU A 80 -5.48 28.46 8.15
C LEU A 80 -5.34 28.54 6.63
N VAL A 81 -5.52 27.41 5.94
CA VAL A 81 -5.40 27.26 4.50
C VAL A 81 -6.79 27.21 3.88
N LEU A 82 -7.08 28.13 2.96
CA LEU A 82 -8.37 28.26 2.25
C LEU A 82 -8.16 28.11 0.75
N ARG A 83 -9.18 27.66 0.01
CA ARG A 83 -9.06 27.49 -1.44
C ARG A 83 -9.36 28.79 -2.19
N VAL A 84 -8.39 29.34 -2.90
CA VAL A 84 -8.57 30.61 -3.62
C VAL A 84 -9.37 30.45 -4.93
N PRO A 85 -10.08 31.49 -5.40
CA PRO A 85 -10.27 32.81 -4.80
C PRO A 85 -11.25 32.77 -3.62
N VAL A 86 -10.94 33.53 -2.58
CA VAL A 86 -11.81 33.79 -1.42
C VAL A 86 -11.85 35.29 -1.20
N GLU A 87 -13.06 35.85 -1.05
CA GLU A 87 -13.21 37.25 -0.67
C GLU A 87 -13.02 37.40 0.84
N ILE A 88 -12.14 38.32 1.23
CA ILE A 88 -11.83 38.59 2.64
C ILE A 88 -12.08 40.05 2.94
N ASP A 89 -13.18 40.28 3.65
CA ASP A 89 -13.61 41.59 4.12
C ASP A 89 -12.74 42.12 5.29
N ALA A 90 -13.10 43.32 5.77
CA ALA A 90 -12.38 43.98 6.85
C ALA A 90 -12.50 43.26 8.20
N ASP A 91 -13.57 42.48 8.42
CA ASP A 91 -13.81 41.78 9.68
C ASP A 91 -12.93 40.53 9.77
N ALA A 92 -12.85 39.73 8.70
CA ALA A 92 -11.96 38.58 8.63
C ALA A 92 -10.48 38.99 8.71
N ARG A 93 -10.07 40.08 8.04
CA ARG A 93 -8.70 40.61 8.16
C ARG A 93 -8.36 41.05 9.59
N ARG A 94 -9.32 41.63 10.30
CA ARG A 94 -9.14 42.06 11.69
C ARG A 94 -8.99 40.87 12.62
N ALA A 95 -9.83 39.84 12.48
CA ALA A 95 -9.72 38.60 13.24
C ALA A 95 -8.34 37.95 13.03
N VAL A 96 -7.87 37.85 11.79
CA VAL A 96 -6.52 37.32 11.49
C VAL A 96 -5.41 38.13 12.17
N ALA A 97 -5.52 39.47 12.19
CA ALA A 97 -4.52 40.34 12.80
C ALA A 97 -4.53 40.32 14.34
N GLU A 98 -5.71 40.29 14.96
CA GLU A 98 -5.89 40.24 16.42
C GLU A 98 -5.42 38.91 17.01
N GLU A 99 -5.73 37.80 16.33
CA GLU A 99 -5.36 36.44 16.78
C GLU A 99 -3.93 36.04 16.36
N GLY A 100 -3.26 36.89 15.57
CA GLY A 100 -1.91 36.64 15.08
C GLY A 100 -1.79 35.39 14.22
N LEU A 101 -2.86 34.95 13.56
CA LEU A 101 -2.89 33.79 12.68
C LEU A 101 -2.46 34.18 11.25
N VAL A 102 -1.92 33.23 10.47
CA VAL A 102 -1.63 33.46 9.05
C VAL A 102 -2.65 32.76 8.17
N LEU A 103 -3.24 33.50 7.25
CA LEU A 103 -4.18 32.94 6.29
C LEU A 103 -3.48 32.64 4.97
N PHE A 104 -3.47 31.37 4.60
CA PHE A 104 -2.90 30.87 3.36
C PHE A 104 -3.99 30.57 2.33
N GLY A 105 -3.72 30.93 1.08
CA GLY A 105 -4.52 30.61 -0.08
C GLY A 105 -3.95 29.41 -0.81
N LEU A 106 -4.77 28.41 -1.07
CA LEU A 106 -4.44 27.20 -1.81
C LEU A 106 -4.87 27.34 -3.27
N THR A 107 -3.90 27.28 -4.18
CA THR A 107 -4.09 27.38 -5.62
C THR A 107 -5.14 26.38 -6.14
N ARG A 108 -5.97 26.80 -7.11
CA ARG A 108 -6.97 25.92 -7.74
C ARG A 108 -6.30 24.72 -8.43
N GLY A 109 -6.93 23.55 -8.33
CA GLY A 109 -6.43 22.29 -8.92
C GLY A 109 -5.71 21.36 -7.93
N ALA A 110 -5.26 21.86 -6.78
CA ALA A 110 -4.62 21.03 -5.75
C ALA A 110 -5.66 20.24 -4.92
N SER A 111 -5.46 18.93 -4.76
CA SER A 111 -6.30 18.12 -3.86
C SER A 111 -5.98 18.40 -2.39
N TRP A 112 -7.00 18.51 -1.54
CA TRP A 112 -6.80 18.65 -0.09
C TRP A 112 -5.99 17.50 0.52
N ALA A 113 -6.21 16.27 0.06
CA ALA A 113 -5.47 15.10 0.54
C ALA A 113 -3.98 15.18 0.17
N GLN A 114 -3.66 15.73 -1.00
CA GLN A 114 -2.29 15.89 -1.46
C GLN A 114 -1.55 16.98 -0.68
N VAL A 115 -2.21 18.12 -0.46
CA VAL A 115 -1.64 19.24 0.33
C VAL A 115 -1.41 18.80 1.78
N ALA A 116 -2.36 18.05 2.36
CA ALA A 116 -2.19 17.47 3.68
C ALA A 116 -0.97 16.52 3.75
N ALA A 117 -0.79 15.67 2.74
CA ALA A 117 0.35 14.76 2.67
C ALA A 117 1.69 15.49 2.52
N LEU A 118 1.76 16.54 1.71
CA LEU A 118 2.97 17.36 1.51
C LEU A 118 3.36 18.09 2.80
N LEU A 119 2.40 18.80 3.41
CA LEU A 119 2.64 19.47 4.68
C LEU A 119 3.08 18.47 5.75
N ARG A 120 2.42 17.31 5.88
CA ARG A 120 2.84 16.27 6.83
C ARG A 120 4.23 15.70 6.53
N SER A 121 4.60 15.56 5.26
CA SER A 121 5.94 15.11 4.87
C SER A 121 7.01 16.10 5.30
N LEU A 122 6.78 17.41 5.13
CA LEU A 122 7.71 18.45 5.59
C LEU A 122 7.86 18.46 7.11
N LEU A 123 6.78 18.19 7.84
CA LEU A 123 6.80 18.09 9.30
C LEU A 123 7.53 16.83 9.80
N ALA A 124 7.51 15.73 9.05
CA ALA A 124 8.08 14.45 9.46
C ALA A 124 9.62 14.40 9.40
N VAL A 125 10.27 15.30 8.65
CA VAL A 125 11.73 15.34 8.47
C VAL A 125 12.47 15.68 9.78
N ASP A 126 11.85 16.42 10.69
CA ASP A 126 12.49 16.91 11.93
C ASP A 126 12.21 16.02 13.17
N ASP A 127 11.30 15.04 13.07
CA ASP A 127 10.94 14.14 14.18
C ASP A 127 11.96 12.99 14.42
N LEU A 128 12.93 12.83 13.52
CA LEU A 128 13.98 11.79 13.55
C LEU A 128 15.34 12.40 13.93
N GLY A 129 15.50 12.82 15.18
CA GLY A 129 16.80 13.32 15.66
C GLY A 129 17.86 12.23 15.84
N GLY A 130 19.06 12.46 15.30
CA GLY A 130 20.32 12.04 15.94
C GLY A 130 21.31 11.21 15.11
N VAL A 131 22.08 11.85 14.23
CA VAL A 131 23.51 11.52 13.97
C VAL A 131 24.22 12.84 13.67
N ASP A 132 25.40 13.07 14.25
CA ASP A 132 26.24 14.25 14.07
C ASP A 132 26.34 14.71 12.61
N ASP A 133 25.60 15.76 12.25
CA ASP A 133 25.76 16.48 10.99
C ASP A 133 26.97 17.41 11.12
N GLN A 134 28.17 16.85 10.93
CA GLN A 134 29.32 17.67 10.57
C GLN A 134 29.08 18.25 9.18
N THR A 135 28.72 19.51 9.21
CA THR A 135 28.44 20.37 8.06
C THR A 135 29.70 20.59 7.22
N LEU A 136 29.68 20.10 5.98
CA LEU A 136 30.34 20.79 4.88
C LEU A 136 29.25 21.55 4.10
N ALA A 137 29.26 22.88 4.23
CA ALA A 137 28.46 23.83 3.46
C ALA A 137 26.94 23.91 3.74
N GLY A 138 26.49 23.73 4.99
CA GLY A 138 25.24 24.34 5.47
C GLY A 138 23.91 23.84 4.86
N VAL A 139 23.92 22.73 4.13
CA VAL A 139 22.69 22.04 3.68
C VAL A 139 22.57 20.74 4.47
N GLY A 140 21.48 20.60 5.23
CA GLY A 140 21.21 19.40 6.02
C GLY A 140 21.22 18.14 5.17
N ALA A 141 21.78 17.07 5.72
CA ALA A 141 21.92 15.80 5.03
C ALA A 141 20.56 15.12 4.77
N GLY A 142 19.93 15.38 3.61
CA GLY A 142 18.73 14.64 3.20
C GLY A 142 17.75 15.37 2.29
N ASP A 143 17.93 16.66 2.01
CA ASP A 143 16.88 17.42 1.36
C ASP A 143 17.05 17.50 -0.17
N LEU A 144 16.51 16.49 -0.87
CA LEU A 144 16.41 16.50 -2.34
C LEU A 144 15.62 17.71 -2.86
N PHE A 145 14.73 18.33 -2.08
CA PHE A 145 14.02 19.55 -2.46
C PHE A 145 14.92 20.77 -2.37
N ALA A 146 15.70 20.91 -1.30
CA ALA A 146 16.71 21.96 -1.19
C ALA A 146 17.74 21.88 -2.34
N LEU A 147 18.16 20.66 -2.68
CA LEU A 147 19.07 20.44 -3.79
C LEU A 147 18.40 20.73 -5.15
N ALA A 148 17.12 20.39 -5.32
CA ALA A 148 16.36 20.77 -6.51
C ALA A 148 16.23 22.30 -6.64
N GLY A 149 15.99 23.01 -5.53
CA GLY A 149 15.96 24.47 -5.47
C GLY A 149 17.31 25.11 -5.82
N ALA A 150 18.41 24.60 -5.26
CA ALA A 150 19.76 25.10 -5.56
C ALA A 150 20.12 24.93 -7.04
N VAL A 151 19.79 23.77 -7.63
CA VAL A 151 20.05 23.51 -9.06
C VAL A 151 19.13 24.36 -9.94
N SER A 152 17.87 24.55 -9.57
CA SER A 152 16.95 25.46 -10.25
C SER A 152 17.49 26.89 -10.29
N ALA A 153 18.02 27.38 -9.17
CA ALA A 153 18.62 28.71 -9.09
C ALA A 153 19.87 28.83 -9.98
N LEU A 154 20.70 27.79 -10.06
CA LEU A 154 21.89 27.75 -10.92
C LEU A 154 21.52 27.75 -12.42
N LEU A 155 20.47 27.01 -12.79
CA LEU A 155 20.03 26.89 -14.18
C LEU A 155 19.10 28.02 -14.61
N ASP A 156 18.57 28.78 -13.65
CA ASP A 156 17.52 29.77 -13.87
C ASP A 156 16.26 29.14 -14.50
N ALA A 157 15.91 27.93 -14.07
CA ALA A 157 14.92 27.07 -14.70
C ALA A 157 14.25 26.11 -13.68
N PRO A 158 12.91 25.97 -13.69
CA PRO A 158 12.21 25.02 -12.84
C PRO A 158 12.69 23.57 -13.07
N LEU A 159 12.89 22.83 -11.99
CA LEU A 159 13.52 21.52 -11.99
C LEU A 159 12.66 20.45 -11.31
N THR A 160 12.67 19.24 -11.86
CA THR A 160 12.18 18.01 -11.21
C THR A 160 13.28 16.96 -11.15
N ILE A 161 13.27 16.18 -10.08
CA ILE A 161 14.08 14.98 -9.88
C ILE A 161 13.11 13.81 -9.86
N GLU A 162 13.31 12.83 -10.74
CA GLU A 162 12.39 11.76 -11.02
C GLU A 162 13.04 10.38 -10.88
N ASP A 163 12.28 9.38 -10.46
CA ASP A 163 12.72 7.98 -10.47
C ASP A 163 12.65 7.35 -11.88
N LEU A 164 13.02 6.07 -12.00
CA LEU A 164 12.96 5.33 -13.27
C LEU A 164 11.54 5.17 -13.83
N ASN A 165 10.51 5.34 -13.01
CA ASN A 165 9.10 5.28 -13.41
C ASN A 165 8.50 6.67 -13.67
N SER A 166 9.35 7.71 -13.78
CA SER A 166 8.96 9.11 -13.93
C SER A 166 8.04 9.61 -12.81
N ARG A 167 8.26 9.12 -11.58
CA ARG A 167 7.65 9.67 -10.37
C ARG A 167 8.53 10.77 -9.81
N VAL A 168 7.91 11.88 -9.45
CA VAL A 168 8.63 13.05 -8.90
C VAL A 168 9.05 12.75 -7.46
N ILE A 169 10.35 12.67 -7.25
CA ILE A 169 10.99 12.50 -5.94
C ILE A 169 11.13 13.87 -5.28
N ALA A 170 11.59 14.87 -6.04
CA ALA A 170 11.72 16.25 -5.57
C ALA A 170 11.55 17.25 -6.73
N PHE A 171 11.28 18.51 -6.40
CA PHE A 171 11.10 19.59 -7.36
C PHE A 171 11.52 20.93 -6.76
N SER A 172 11.77 21.93 -7.61
CA SER A 172 12.05 23.30 -7.18
C SER A 172 10.77 24.10 -6.94
N ALA A 173 10.75 24.93 -5.89
CA ALA A 173 9.58 25.75 -5.53
C ALA A 173 9.26 26.89 -6.52
N ASP A 174 10.22 27.31 -7.36
CA ASP A 174 10.06 28.40 -8.33
C ASP A 174 9.15 27.98 -9.51
N GLN A 175 7.85 28.27 -9.39
CA GLN A 175 6.79 27.80 -10.29
C GLN A 175 6.07 28.92 -11.04
N ASP A 176 6.35 30.20 -10.72
CA ASP A 176 5.93 31.35 -11.54
C ASP A 176 6.49 31.28 -12.96
N ARG A 177 7.59 30.54 -13.12
CA ARG A 177 8.29 30.28 -14.39
C ARG A 177 8.00 28.90 -14.98
N ALA A 178 7.21 28.08 -14.30
CA ALA A 178 6.87 26.73 -14.74
C ALA A 178 5.62 26.73 -15.62
N ASP A 179 5.63 25.92 -16.68
CA ASP A 179 4.47 25.73 -17.53
C ASP A 179 3.43 24.79 -16.91
N GLU A 180 2.23 24.76 -17.49
CA GLU A 180 1.11 23.93 -16.99
C GLU A 180 1.45 22.44 -16.93
N SER A 181 2.21 21.91 -17.91
CA SER A 181 2.63 20.51 -17.90
C SER A 181 3.52 20.17 -16.70
N ARG A 182 4.37 21.11 -16.28
CA ARG A 182 5.23 20.97 -15.10
C ARG A 182 4.43 21.05 -13.82
N LYS A 183 3.50 22.01 -13.70
CA LYS A 183 2.61 22.13 -12.54
C LYS A 183 1.82 20.84 -12.33
N GLU A 184 1.25 20.29 -13.39
CA GLU A 184 0.51 19.03 -13.32
C GLU A 184 1.38 17.84 -12.92
N THR A 185 2.60 17.74 -13.44
CA THR A 185 3.57 16.68 -13.07
C THR A 185 3.94 16.75 -11.60
N VAL A 186 4.18 17.95 -11.07
CA VAL A 186 4.50 18.19 -9.65
C VAL A 186 3.29 17.86 -8.78
N LEU A 187 2.09 18.35 -9.14
CA LEU A 187 0.84 18.10 -8.42
C LEU A 187 0.47 16.60 -8.39
N GLY A 188 0.67 15.90 -9.51
CA GLY A 188 0.40 14.47 -9.64
C GLY A 188 1.48 13.57 -9.03
N ARG A 189 2.65 14.12 -8.67
CA ARG A 189 3.88 13.38 -8.32
C ARG A 189 4.31 12.32 -9.33
N GLN A 190 3.85 12.45 -10.56
CA GLN A 190 4.11 11.53 -11.65
C GLN A 190 3.87 12.27 -12.95
N VAL A 191 4.75 12.06 -13.92
CA VAL A 191 4.56 12.58 -15.28
C VAL A 191 3.29 11.94 -15.87
N PRO A 192 2.29 12.73 -16.29
CA PRO A 192 1.07 12.19 -16.89
C PRO A 192 1.34 11.27 -18.09
N GLU A 193 0.58 10.17 -18.20
CA GLU A 193 0.78 9.13 -19.23
C GLU A 193 0.81 9.65 -20.68
N ARG A 194 0.12 10.75 -20.96
CA ARG A 194 0.11 11.36 -22.29
C ARG A 194 1.47 11.94 -22.68
N TYR A 195 2.18 12.56 -21.73
CA TYR A 195 3.53 13.09 -21.97
C TYR A 195 4.56 11.95 -22.04
N LEU A 196 4.40 10.91 -21.19
CA LEU A 196 5.26 9.72 -21.23
C LEU A 196 5.23 9.03 -22.59
N ARG A 197 4.02 8.75 -23.11
CA ARG A 197 3.85 8.12 -24.44
C ARG A 197 4.49 8.94 -25.56
N GLN A 198 4.45 10.26 -25.46
CA GLN A 198 5.07 11.12 -26.45
C GLN A 198 6.60 11.11 -26.36
N LEU A 199 7.15 11.25 -25.15
CA LEU A 199 8.59 11.18 -24.91
C LEU A 199 9.17 9.84 -25.38
N GLU A 200 8.41 8.74 -25.21
CA GLU A 200 8.74 7.43 -25.77
C GLU A 200 8.74 7.42 -27.30
N GLN A 201 7.69 7.96 -27.95
CA GLN A 201 7.60 8.04 -29.42
C GLN A 201 8.72 8.86 -30.05
N GLN A 202 9.18 9.91 -29.37
CA GLN A 202 10.31 10.75 -29.79
C GLN A 202 11.67 10.10 -29.47
N GLY A 203 11.71 8.96 -28.78
CA GLY A 203 12.94 8.29 -28.36
C GLY A 203 13.71 9.04 -27.26
N ALA A 204 13.06 9.97 -26.55
CA ALA A 204 13.69 10.85 -25.57
C ALA A 204 14.35 10.06 -24.43
N PHE A 205 13.68 9.04 -23.88
CA PHE A 205 14.24 8.18 -22.82
C PHE A 205 15.46 7.39 -23.30
N ARG A 206 15.45 6.92 -24.55
CA ARG A 206 16.60 6.22 -25.13
C ARG A 206 17.79 7.18 -25.26
N ALA A 207 17.57 8.39 -25.75
CA ALA A 207 18.61 9.42 -25.84
C ALA A 207 19.15 9.81 -24.45
N LEU A 208 18.25 10.03 -23.49
CA LEU A 208 18.57 10.38 -22.11
C LEU A 208 19.43 9.33 -21.41
N TYR A 209 19.01 8.06 -21.48
CA TYR A 209 19.69 6.98 -20.76
C TYR A 209 20.94 6.45 -21.48
N SER A 210 21.18 6.82 -22.74
CA SER A 210 22.42 6.49 -23.47
C SER A 210 23.45 7.61 -23.48
N SER A 211 23.10 8.82 -23.04
CA SER A 211 23.97 10.00 -23.03
C SER A 211 24.57 10.26 -21.65
N ASP A 212 25.85 10.67 -21.59
CA ASP A 212 26.48 11.25 -20.39
C ASP A 212 26.33 12.78 -20.32
N ARG A 213 25.70 13.40 -21.33
CA ARG A 213 25.42 14.84 -21.39
C ARG A 213 23.92 15.13 -21.33
N PRO A 214 23.52 16.34 -20.87
CA PRO A 214 22.14 16.77 -20.92
C PRO A 214 21.57 16.71 -22.35
N VAL A 215 20.35 16.19 -22.46
CA VAL A 215 19.61 16.08 -23.71
C VAL A 215 18.58 17.20 -23.77
N TYR A 216 18.69 18.04 -24.80
CA TYR A 216 17.71 19.10 -25.07
C TYR A 216 16.56 18.57 -25.92
N LEU A 217 15.33 18.88 -25.50
CA LEU A 217 14.07 18.50 -26.12
C LEU A 217 13.32 19.79 -26.46
N PRO A 218 13.36 20.23 -27.73
CA PRO A 218 12.80 21.53 -28.14
C PRO A 218 11.28 21.57 -28.12
N GLU A 219 10.60 20.45 -28.39
CA GLU A 219 9.14 20.39 -28.49
C GLU A 219 8.57 19.16 -27.80
N ILE A 220 7.67 19.39 -26.83
CA ILE A 220 6.81 18.39 -26.20
C ILE A 220 5.39 18.93 -26.33
N ASP A 221 4.50 18.12 -26.92
CA ASP A 221 3.14 18.54 -27.25
C ASP A 221 2.34 18.71 -25.95
N GLY A 222 1.66 19.85 -25.82
CA GLY A 222 1.02 20.27 -24.57
C GLY A 222 1.96 20.81 -23.48
N ALA A 223 3.27 20.91 -23.72
CA ALA A 223 4.20 21.66 -22.87
C ALA A 223 4.56 23.00 -23.53
N GLU A 224 4.54 24.09 -22.77
CA GLU A 224 4.81 25.44 -23.29
C GLU A 224 6.30 25.74 -23.41
N LEU A 225 7.13 25.05 -22.62
CA LEU A 225 8.58 25.25 -22.59
C LEU A 225 9.33 23.98 -23.03
N PRO A 226 10.45 24.15 -23.77
CA PRO A 226 11.43 23.09 -23.97
C PRO A 226 11.91 22.45 -22.67
N ARG A 227 12.50 21.24 -22.79
CA ARG A 227 13.10 20.52 -21.66
C ARG A 227 14.57 20.24 -21.88
N VAL A 228 15.34 20.28 -20.81
CA VAL A 228 16.68 19.68 -20.76
C VAL A 228 16.65 18.60 -19.70
N ALA A 229 17.06 17.39 -20.07
CA ALA A 229 17.05 16.24 -19.18
C ALA A 229 18.44 15.64 -19.06
N ILE A 230 18.82 15.20 -17.86
CA ILE A 230 20.03 14.41 -17.64
C ILE A 230 19.72 13.18 -16.80
N ARG A 231 20.33 12.04 -17.14
CA ARG A 231 20.22 10.82 -16.34
C ARG A 231 20.96 11.00 -15.01
N VAL A 232 20.38 10.48 -13.94
CA VAL A 232 21.02 10.41 -12.62
C VAL A 232 21.50 8.97 -12.42
N ARG A 233 22.81 8.78 -12.22
CA ARG A 233 23.41 7.46 -12.07
C ARG A 233 24.48 7.41 -10.99
N ALA A 234 24.69 6.23 -10.43
CA ALA A 234 25.81 5.92 -9.55
C ALA A 234 26.56 4.70 -10.10
N GLY A 235 27.81 4.91 -10.54
CA GLY A 235 28.52 3.90 -11.33
C GLY A 235 27.74 3.59 -12.61
N ASP A 236 27.43 2.32 -12.85
CA ASP A 236 26.66 1.84 -14.00
C ASP A 236 25.14 1.78 -13.74
N GLU A 237 24.71 1.97 -12.49
CA GLU A 237 23.28 1.94 -12.12
C GLU A 237 22.61 3.29 -12.38
N ILE A 238 21.56 3.29 -13.20
CA ILE A 238 20.70 4.45 -13.42
C ILE A 238 19.66 4.49 -12.30
N LEU A 239 19.63 5.59 -11.55
CA LEU A 239 18.73 5.79 -10.42
C LEU A 239 17.46 6.55 -10.81
N GLY A 240 17.55 7.36 -11.87
CA GLY A 240 16.45 8.22 -12.32
C GLY A 240 16.93 9.30 -13.28
N SER A 241 16.26 10.45 -13.24
CA SER A 241 16.56 11.57 -14.14
C SER A 241 16.23 12.92 -13.51
N MET A 242 16.87 13.98 -14.01
CA MET A 242 16.56 15.37 -13.69
C MET A 242 16.06 16.08 -14.93
N TRP A 243 15.02 16.90 -14.79
CA TRP A 243 14.40 17.61 -15.91
C TRP A 243 14.23 19.09 -15.59
N ALA A 244 14.82 19.95 -16.41
CA ALA A 244 14.69 21.40 -16.34
C ALA A 244 13.76 21.93 -17.44
N ALA A 245 12.85 22.83 -17.09
CA ALA A 245 12.03 23.58 -18.06
C ALA A 245 12.77 24.86 -18.46
N VAL A 246 13.24 24.92 -19.71
CA VAL A 246 14.13 25.99 -20.19
C VAL A 246 13.52 26.72 -21.38
N LYS A 247 13.88 27.98 -21.58
CA LYS A 247 13.46 28.76 -22.76
C LYS A 247 14.32 28.49 -24.00
N GLU A 248 15.58 28.14 -23.77
CA GLU A 248 16.61 27.93 -24.78
C GLU A 248 17.61 26.86 -24.30
N PRO A 249 18.45 26.30 -25.20
CA PRO A 249 19.51 25.37 -24.79
C PRO A 249 20.42 25.97 -23.69
N LEU A 250 20.88 25.13 -22.75
CA LEU A 250 21.79 25.57 -21.71
C LEU A 250 23.12 26.04 -22.31
N SER A 251 23.72 27.07 -21.70
CA SER A 251 25.11 27.43 -21.97
C SER A 251 26.04 26.31 -21.50
N ALA A 252 27.27 26.24 -22.03
CA ALA A 252 28.24 25.22 -21.63
C ALA A 252 28.52 25.21 -20.12
N GLU A 253 28.50 26.37 -19.47
CA GLU A 253 28.67 26.50 -18.02
C GLU A 253 27.47 25.91 -17.25
N ARG A 254 26.24 26.23 -17.67
CA ARG A 254 25.01 25.68 -17.06
C ARG A 254 24.85 24.18 -17.33
N GLU A 255 25.23 23.73 -18.52
CA GLU A 255 25.26 22.31 -18.89
C GLU A 255 26.21 21.54 -17.96
N GLN A 256 27.42 22.06 -17.72
CA GLN A 256 28.39 21.46 -16.81
C GLN A 256 27.89 21.47 -15.36
N ALA A 257 27.29 22.57 -14.91
CA ALA A 257 26.65 22.64 -13.59
C ALA A 257 25.53 21.60 -13.44
N PHE A 258 24.75 21.34 -14.49
CA PHE A 258 23.70 20.33 -14.48
C PHE A 258 24.26 18.90 -14.39
N VAL A 259 25.37 18.63 -15.08
CA VAL A 259 26.12 17.36 -14.98
C VAL A 259 26.66 17.14 -13.56
N ASP A 260 27.25 18.16 -12.95
CA ASP A 260 27.81 18.04 -11.60
C ASP A 260 26.72 17.92 -10.53
N ALA A 261 25.61 18.64 -10.70
CA ALA A 261 24.41 18.47 -9.90
C ALA A 261 23.85 17.04 -9.94
N ALA A 262 23.80 16.41 -11.11
CA ALA A 262 23.32 15.04 -11.25
C ALA A 262 24.13 14.02 -10.42
N LYS A 263 25.45 14.24 -10.25
CA LYS A 263 26.29 13.41 -9.38
C LYS A 263 25.91 13.58 -7.91
N LEU A 264 25.64 14.82 -7.47
CA LEU A 264 25.21 15.09 -6.10
C LEU A 264 23.79 14.56 -5.83
N VAL A 265 22.87 14.69 -6.79
CA VAL A 265 21.53 14.08 -6.73
C VAL A 265 21.65 12.57 -6.61
N ALA A 266 22.53 11.92 -7.38
CA ALA A 266 22.72 10.48 -7.31
C ALA A 266 23.11 10.01 -5.91
N LEU A 267 24.03 10.71 -5.24
CA LEU A 267 24.41 10.41 -3.85
C LEU A 267 23.23 10.54 -2.88
N HIS A 268 22.39 11.57 -3.05
CA HIS A 268 21.21 11.76 -2.22
C HIS A 268 20.11 10.75 -2.51
N MET A 269 19.91 10.36 -3.78
CA MET A 269 18.98 9.30 -4.17
C MET A 269 19.41 7.94 -3.62
N LEU A 270 20.71 7.62 -3.63
CA LEU A 270 21.24 6.41 -2.98
C LEU A 270 20.98 6.42 -1.47
N ARG A 271 21.21 7.55 -0.80
CA ARG A 271 20.94 7.70 0.65
C ARG A 271 19.45 7.61 0.95
N HIS A 272 18.59 8.24 0.14
CA HIS A 272 17.14 8.19 0.28
C HIS A 272 16.61 6.76 0.07
N ARG A 273 17.14 6.03 -0.92
CA ARG A 273 16.82 4.61 -1.14
C ARG A 273 17.30 3.75 0.03
N ALA A 274 18.53 3.93 0.50
CA ALA A 274 19.07 3.21 1.65
C ALA A 274 18.26 3.47 2.93
N GLY A 275 17.85 4.72 3.19
CA GLY A 275 17.02 5.09 4.34
C GLY A 275 15.61 4.50 4.26
N ALA A 276 14.93 4.62 3.11
CA ALA A 276 13.60 4.05 2.91
C ALA A 276 13.60 2.51 2.94
N ASP A 277 14.68 1.88 2.47
CA ASP A 277 14.87 0.43 2.55
C ASP A 277 15.15 -0.01 4.00
N VAL A 278 15.92 0.76 4.78
CA VAL A 278 16.14 0.50 6.21
C VAL A 278 14.83 0.65 6.99
N GLU A 279 14.05 1.71 6.74
CA GLU A 279 12.75 1.90 7.42
C GLU A 279 11.75 0.80 7.03
N ARG A 280 11.69 0.40 5.75
CA ARG A 280 10.87 -0.74 5.32
C ARG A 280 11.31 -2.04 5.96
N ARG A 281 12.63 -2.31 6.06
CA ARG A 281 13.16 -3.51 6.73
C ARG A 281 12.85 -3.51 8.22
N LEU A 282 13.06 -2.39 8.91
CA LEU A 282 12.73 -2.25 10.33
C LEU A 282 11.22 -2.44 10.56
N ARG A 283 10.37 -1.82 9.74
CA ARG A 283 8.92 -2.01 9.80
C ARG A 283 8.54 -3.48 9.57
N ALA A 284 9.18 -4.15 8.59
CA ALA A 284 8.96 -5.56 8.34
C ALA A 284 9.38 -6.46 9.51
N GLU A 285 10.52 -6.18 10.13
CA GLU A 285 11.00 -6.89 11.32
C GLU A 285 10.07 -6.70 12.52
N LEU A 286 9.59 -5.47 12.76
CA LEU A 286 8.62 -5.19 13.82
C LEU A 286 7.29 -5.91 13.57
N VAL A 287 6.79 -5.88 12.32
CA VAL A 287 5.56 -6.60 11.96
C VAL A 287 5.77 -8.10 12.14
N ALA A 288 6.88 -8.67 11.66
CA ALA A 288 7.20 -10.08 11.87
C ALA A 288 7.24 -10.44 13.35
N THR A 289 7.90 -9.63 14.19
CA THR A 289 7.97 -9.82 15.65
C THR A 289 6.59 -9.83 16.30
N VAL A 290 5.71 -8.90 15.90
CA VAL A 290 4.33 -8.85 16.41
C VAL A 290 3.51 -10.07 15.99
N LEU A 291 3.68 -10.52 14.74
CA LEU A 291 2.96 -11.66 14.19
C LEU A 291 3.49 -13.01 14.67
N GLU A 292 4.76 -13.12 15.05
CA GLU A 292 5.35 -14.30 15.70
C GLU A 292 4.98 -14.37 17.18
N GLY A 293 4.88 -13.21 17.83
CA GLY A 293 4.56 -13.10 19.25
C GLY A 293 5.79 -13.21 20.14
N GLY A 294 5.59 -13.58 21.40
CA GLY A 294 6.65 -13.68 22.40
C GLY A 294 6.93 -12.36 23.16
N PRO A 295 8.01 -12.30 23.95
CA PRO A 295 8.25 -11.22 24.91
C PRO A 295 8.47 -9.85 24.26
N ALA A 296 9.03 -9.82 23.04
CA ALA A 296 9.29 -8.57 22.30
C ALA A 296 8.06 -8.00 21.55
N ALA A 297 6.99 -8.79 21.40
CA ALA A 297 5.83 -8.40 20.59
C ALA A 297 5.11 -7.16 21.14
N GLY A 298 5.04 -7.00 22.46
CA GLY A 298 4.42 -5.82 23.09
C GLY A 298 5.19 -4.51 22.78
N GLU A 299 6.52 -4.57 22.83
CA GLU A 299 7.37 -3.42 22.47
C GLU A 299 7.28 -3.13 20.97
N ALA A 300 7.35 -4.16 20.12
CA ALA A 300 7.23 -4.01 18.67
C ALA A 300 5.87 -3.42 18.27
N ALA A 301 4.77 -3.89 18.88
CA ALA A 301 3.43 -3.33 18.67
C ALA A 301 3.33 -1.87 19.13
N SER A 302 4.01 -1.50 20.23
CA SER A 302 4.04 -0.11 20.70
C SER A 302 4.76 0.80 19.71
N ARG A 303 5.91 0.37 19.17
CA ARG A 303 6.66 1.10 18.14
C ARG A 303 5.88 1.25 16.83
N LEU A 304 5.00 0.30 16.51
CA LEU A 304 4.09 0.36 15.37
C LEU A 304 2.78 1.12 15.65
N GLY A 305 2.54 1.59 16.88
CA GLY A 305 1.30 2.28 17.26
C GLY A 305 0.08 1.34 17.39
N LEU A 306 0.30 0.03 17.48
CA LEU A 306 -0.71 -1.03 17.55
C LEU A 306 -1.09 -1.44 18.99
N ALA A 307 -0.42 -0.91 20.01
CA ALA A 307 -0.64 -1.32 21.41
C ALA A 307 -1.96 -0.82 22.03
N GLY A 308 -2.71 0.04 21.33
CA GLY A 308 -3.80 0.84 21.90
C GLY A 308 -5.23 0.31 21.70
N GLY A 309 -5.44 -0.98 21.41
CA GLY A 309 -6.79 -1.54 21.26
C GLY A 309 -6.85 -2.82 20.43
N PRO A 310 -8.07 -3.29 20.12
CA PRO A 310 -8.24 -4.48 19.30
C PRO A 310 -7.75 -4.25 17.87
N ALA A 311 -7.22 -5.29 17.26
CA ALA A 311 -6.69 -5.27 15.90
C ALA A 311 -6.93 -6.61 15.20
N CYS A 312 -6.93 -6.64 13.88
CA CYS A 312 -6.92 -7.89 13.13
C CYS A 312 -5.80 -7.92 12.09
N VAL A 313 -5.42 -9.13 11.70
CA VAL A 313 -4.41 -9.40 10.68
C VAL A 313 -5.09 -9.77 9.37
N LEU A 314 -4.66 -9.13 8.28
CA LEU A 314 -5.00 -9.48 6.91
C LEU A 314 -3.76 -10.09 6.26
N ALA A 315 -3.91 -11.25 5.64
CA ALA A 315 -2.86 -11.94 4.91
C ALA A 315 -3.20 -11.95 3.42
N LEU A 316 -2.30 -11.41 2.59
CA LEU A 316 -2.47 -11.31 1.15
C LEU A 316 -1.44 -12.19 0.47
N ALA A 317 -1.93 -13.03 -0.45
CA ALA A 317 -1.09 -13.88 -1.27
C ALA A 317 -1.51 -13.80 -2.73
N VAL A 318 -0.53 -13.84 -3.62
CA VAL A 318 -0.75 -14.05 -5.05
C VAL A 318 -0.75 -15.57 -5.28
N PRO A 319 -1.82 -16.18 -5.80
CA PRO A 319 -1.81 -17.57 -6.26
C PRO A 319 -0.70 -17.72 -7.31
N GLY A 320 0.18 -18.72 -7.11
CA GLY A 320 1.26 -18.96 -8.06
C GLY A 320 0.72 -19.47 -9.39
N GLU A 321 0.95 -18.71 -10.46
CA GLU A 321 1.15 -19.30 -11.79
C GLU A 321 2.66 -19.52 -11.98
N GLU A 322 3.03 -20.36 -12.95
CA GLU A 322 4.41 -20.72 -13.34
C GLU A 322 5.20 -19.50 -13.85
N THR A 323 5.44 -18.52 -12.99
CA THR A 323 6.18 -17.29 -13.29
C THR A 323 7.55 -17.34 -12.64
N GLU A 324 8.55 -16.70 -13.24
CA GLU A 324 9.92 -16.66 -12.70
C GLU A 324 9.94 -16.10 -11.25
N PRO A 325 10.77 -16.67 -10.34
CA PRO A 325 10.80 -16.27 -8.93
C PRO A 325 11.02 -14.75 -8.70
N SER A 326 11.80 -14.12 -9.58
CA SER A 326 12.10 -12.68 -9.54
C SER A 326 10.89 -11.79 -9.87
N SER A 327 9.99 -12.22 -10.75
CA SER A 327 8.80 -11.43 -11.08
C SER A 327 7.74 -11.54 -9.98
N VAL A 328 7.63 -12.69 -9.31
CA VAL A 328 6.71 -12.90 -8.19
C VAL A 328 7.07 -11.99 -7.02
N GLU A 329 8.36 -11.87 -6.67
CA GLU A 329 8.81 -10.98 -5.60
C GLU A 329 8.53 -9.51 -5.94
N ALA A 330 8.78 -9.09 -7.18
CA ALA A 330 8.48 -7.72 -7.63
C ALA A 330 6.97 -7.41 -7.59
N ASP A 331 6.13 -8.38 -7.94
CA ASP A 331 4.66 -8.26 -7.84
C ASP A 331 4.21 -8.17 -6.38
N LEU A 332 4.76 -8.99 -5.49
CA LEU A 332 4.47 -8.95 -4.04
C LEU A 332 4.88 -7.61 -3.42
N GLN A 333 6.04 -7.07 -3.79
CA GLN A 333 6.48 -5.74 -3.36
C GLN A 333 5.54 -4.64 -3.84
N ARG A 334 5.08 -4.72 -5.09
CA ARG A 334 4.10 -3.78 -5.66
C ARG A 334 2.76 -3.84 -4.92
N VAL A 335 2.27 -5.05 -4.65
CA VAL A 335 1.05 -5.28 -3.86
C VAL A 335 1.21 -4.78 -2.43
N ALA A 336 2.35 -5.04 -1.78
CA ALA A 336 2.64 -4.56 -0.43
C ALA A 336 2.62 -3.02 -0.37
N GLY A 337 3.26 -2.34 -1.32
CA GLY A 337 3.25 -0.88 -1.41
C GLY A 337 1.84 -0.31 -1.63
N ALA A 338 1.07 -0.89 -2.56
CA ALA A 338 -0.31 -0.47 -2.82
C ALA A 338 -1.21 -0.69 -1.60
N PHE A 339 -1.05 -1.83 -0.92
CA PHE A 339 -1.82 -2.18 0.26
C PHE A 339 -1.48 -1.28 1.46
N ALA A 340 -0.19 -0.97 1.67
CA ALA A 340 0.25 -0.01 2.68
C ALA A 340 -0.37 1.38 2.46
N LEU A 341 -0.39 1.87 1.21
CA LEU A 341 -1.04 3.15 0.88
C LEU A 341 -2.54 3.13 1.13
N HIS A 342 -3.21 2.04 0.76
CA HIS A 342 -4.65 1.89 0.98
C HIS A 342 -4.98 1.87 2.48
N LEU A 343 -4.27 1.05 3.26
CA LEU A 343 -4.51 0.94 4.69
C LEU A 343 -4.12 2.23 5.43
N ALA A 344 -3.06 2.93 5.05
CA ALA A 344 -2.71 4.21 5.68
C ALA A 344 -3.80 5.29 5.48
N ALA A 345 -4.54 5.24 4.36
CA ALA A 345 -5.63 6.18 4.09
C ALA A 345 -6.87 5.94 4.94
N VAL A 346 -7.18 4.67 5.27
CA VAL A 346 -8.39 4.28 6.02
C VAL A 346 -8.09 4.09 7.52
N HIS A 347 -6.90 3.59 7.83
CA HIS A 347 -6.40 3.27 9.17
C HIS A 347 -4.98 3.81 9.35
N PRO A 348 -4.80 5.07 9.80
CA PRO A 348 -3.49 5.71 9.93
C PRO A 348 -2.49 4.99 10.86
N ARG A 349 -3.00 4.18 11.79
CA ARG A 349 -2.21 3.34 12.72
C ARG A 349 -2.00 1.91 12.22
N SER A 350 -2.32 1.61 10.96
CA SER A 350 -2.06 0.31 10.37
C SER A 350 -0.58 0.09 10.08
N ALA A 351 -0.17 -1.18 10.03
CA ALA A 351 1.18 -1.56 9.64
C ALA A 351 1.11 -2.63 8.54
N VAL A 352 1.96 -2.51 7.51
CA VAL A 352 2.02 -3.46 6.41
C VAL A 352 3.46 -3.89 6.17
N ALA A 353 3.67 -5.19 5.93
CA ALA A 353 4.97 -5.75 5.57
C ALA A 353 4.84 -7.03 4.75
N LEU A 354 5.84 -7.28 3.90
CA LEU A 354 6.05 -8.58 3.26
C LEU A 354 6.88 -9.47 4.20
N VAL A 355 6.33 -10.59 4.65
CA VAL A 355 7.00 -11.55 5.55
C VAL A 355 6.83 -12.95 4.98
N GLY A 356 7.93 -13.61 4.64
CA GLY A 356 7.91 -14.99 4.15
C GLY A 356 7.06 -15.21 2.89
N GLY A 357 7.06 -14.25 1.95
CA GLY A 357 6.29 -14.34 0.71
C GLY A 357 4.80 -14.01 0.84
N VAL A 358 4.35 -13.57 2.02
CA VAL A 358 2.97 -13.14 2.28
C VAL A 358 2.97 -11.68 2.72
N VAL A 359 2.09 -10.88 2.13
CA VAL A 359 1.90 -9.49 2.54
C VAL A 359 0.92 -9.46 3.70
N TYR A 360 1.39 -9.05 4.88
CA TYR A 360 0.55 -8.90 6.06
C TYR A 360 0.20 -7.43 6.29
N GLY A 361 -1.07 -7.16 6.59
CA GLY A 361 -1.52 -5.89 7.15
C GLY A 361 -2.12 -6.10 8.53
N VAL A 362 -1.75 -5.25 9.49
CA VAL A 362 -2.36 -5.21 10.82
C VAL A 362 -3.18 -3.92 10.90
N ILE A 363 -4.49 -4.06 11.08
CA ILE A 363 -5.40 -2.92 11.19
C ILE A 363 -5.96 -2.80 12.61
N PRO A 364 -5.82 -1.64 13.27
CA PRO A 364 -6.53 -1.35 14.50
C PRO A 364 -8.02 -1.16 14.24
N LEU A 365 -8.85 -1.80 15.05
CA LEU A 365 -10.31 -1.74 14.97
C LEU A 365 -10.81 -0.85 16.10
N ALA A 366 -11.48 0.26 15.77
CA ALA A 366 -12.11 1.12 16.78
C ALA A 366 -13.52 0.61 17.11
N GLY A 367 -13.88 0.51 18.39
CA GLY A 367 -15.25 0.18 18.81
C GLY A 367 -15.54 -1.30 19.09
N ASP A 368 -16.69 -1.51 19.71
CA ASP A 368 -17.32 -2.73 20.20
C ASP A 368 -17.46 -3.81 19.11
N GLY A 369 -17.10 -5.04 19.48
CA GLY A 369 -16.60 -6.09 18.58
C GLY A 369 -17.57 -6.69 17.56
N GLU A 370 -18.88 -6.41 17.62
CA GLU A 370 -19.88 -7.08 16.77
C GLU A 370 -19.80 -6.70 15.28
N GLY A 371 -19.16 -5.57 14.92
CA GLY A 371 -19.00 -5.13 13.53
C GLY A 371 -17.55 -5.03 13.04
N ALA A 372 -16.59 -5.47 13.84
CA ALA A 372 -15.17 -5.28 13.54
C ALA A 372 -14.70 -6.19 12.40
N ASP A 373 -15.22 -7.43 12.34
CA ASP A 373 -14.93 -8.38 11.26
C ASP A 373 -15.45 -7.92 9.89
N LEU A 374 -16.67 -7.35 9.86
CA LEU A 374 -17.28 -6.86 8.62
C LEU A 374 -16.50 -5.68 8.03
N ARG A 375 -15.91 -4.83 8.89
CA ARG A 375 -15.04 -3.73 8.45
C ARG A 375 -13.74 -4.25 7.83
N ALA A 376 -13.12 -5.27 8.43
CA ALA A 376 -11.93 -5.90 7.85
C ALA A 376 -12.23 -6.51 6.47
N VAL A 377 -13.39 -7.14 6.31
CA VAL A 377 -13.87 -7.65 5.01
C VAL A 377 -14.05 -6.52 4.00
N ALA A 378 -14.76 -5.45 4.38
CA ALA A 378 -14.99 -4.31 3.49
C ALA A 378 -13.69 -3.65 3.02
N VAL A 379 -12.71 -3.49 3.92
CA VAL A 379 -11.37 -2.96 3.58
C VAL A 379 -10.65 -3.87 2.59
N ALA A 380 -10.69 -5.18 2.80
CA ALA A 380 -10.08 -6.15 1.87
C ALA A 380 -10.75 -6.11 0.49
N GLU A 381 -12.08 -6.09 0.44
CA GLU A 381 -12.85 -6.04 -0.81
C GLU A 381 -12.61 -4.72 -1.56
N GLU A 382 -12.58 -3.59 -0.85
CA GLU A 382 -12.28 -2.30 -1.44
C GLU A 382 -10.86 -2.28 -2.04
N PHE A 383 -9.86 -2.80 -1.33
CA PHE A 383 -8.50 -2.93 -1.87
C PHE A 383 -8.47 -3.76 -3.15
N LEU A 384 -9.11 -4.94 -3.15
CA LEU A 384 -9.17 -5.83 -4.31
C LEU A 384 -9.87 -5.16 -5.52
N SER A 385 -10.90 -4.36 -5.27
CA SER A 385 -11.60 -3.62 -6.33
C SER A 385 -10.69 -2.60 -7.03
N ARG A 386 -9.75 -1.98 -6.29
CA ARG A 386 -8.84 -0.93 -6.78
C ARG A 386 -7.65 -1.49 -7.56
N ILE A 387 -7.09 -2.63 -7.16
CA ILE A 387 -5.96 -3.27 -7.87
C ILE A 387 -6.39 -4.01 -9.16
N GLY A 388 -7.70 -4.10 -9.40
CA GLY A 388 -8.28 -4.63 -10.64
C GLY A 388 -8.33 -6.16 -10.72
N ALA A 389 -9.26 -6.65 -11.55
CA ALA A 389 -9.56 -8.08 -11.73
C ALA A 389 -8.41 -8.92 -12.30
N ARG A 390 -7.37 -8.29 -12.86
CA ARG A 390 -6.17 -8.97 -13.39
C ARG A 390 -5.20 -9.45 -12.31
N SER A 391 -5.32 -8.94 -11.08
CA SER A 391 -4.58 -9.49 -9.95
C SER A 391 -5.28 -10.77 -9.49
N HIS A 392 -4.56 -11.88 -9.31
CA HIS A 392 -5.12 -13.10 -8.72
C HIS A 392 -5.11 -13.06 -7.17
N VAL A 393 -4.73 -11.94 -6.57
CA VAL A 393 -4.54 -11.77 -5.11
C VAL A 393 -5.76 -12.25 -4.32
N VAL A 394 -5.52 -13.05 -3.30
CA VAL A 394 -6.53 -13.46 -2.31
C VAL A 394 -6.19 -12.87 -0.95
N VAL A 395 -7.21 -12.63 -0.12
CA VAL A 395 -7.06 -12.04 1.21
C VAL A 395 -7.71 -12.93 2.26
N GLY A 396 -6.91 -13.44 3.19
CA GLY A 396 -7.40 -14.10 4.40
C GLY A 396 -7.47 -13.10 5.55
N ILE A 397 -8.53 -13.18 6.35
CA ILE A 397 -8.77 -12.29 7.49
C ILE A 397 -8.75 -13.12 8.78
N GLY A 398 -7.90 -12.69 9.70
CA GLY A 398 -7.76 -13.25 11.03
C GLY A 398 -8.85 -12.77 11.99
N ALA A 399 -9.08 -13.53 13.05
CA ALA A 399 -9.96 -13.10 14.14
C ALA A 399 -9.46 -11.80 14.79
N VAL A 400 -10.38 -11.01 15.36
CA VAL A 400 -10.03 -9.83 16.14
C VAL A 400 -9.21 -10.23 17.38
N ALA A 401 -7.99 -9.71 17.45
CA ALA A 401 -7.15 -9.77 18.62
C ALA A 401 -7.50 -8.59 19.55
N ALA A 402 -7.76 -8.85 20.83
CA ALA A 402 -8.00 -7.80 21.83
C ALA A 402 -6.73 -7.01 22.19
N GLY A 403 -5.55 -7.56 21.86
CA GLY A 403 -4.27 -6.90 22.03
C GLY A 403 -3.11 -7.68 21.39
N PRO A 404 -1.87 -7.17 21.50
CA PRO A 404 -0.72 -7.69 20.76
C PRO A 404 -0.43 -9.18 20.96
N ALA A 405 -0.70 -9.71 22.16
CA ALA A 405 -0.46 -11.12 22.48
C ALA A 405 -1.32 -12.10 21.66
N GLN A 406 -2.44 -11.64 21.09
CA GLN A 406 -3.36 -12.46 20.29
C GLN A 406 -3.17 -12.29 18.77
N LEU A 407 -2.31 -11.34 18.35
CA LEU A 407 -2.01 -11.14 16.92
C LEU A 407 -1.38 -12.37 16.24
N PRO A 408 -0.57 -13.21 16.90
CA PRO A 408 -0.12 -14.48 16.31
C PRO A 408 -1.27 -15.44 15.98
N GLN A 409 -2.31 -15.48 16.81
CA GLN A 409 -3.50 -16.30 16.51
C GLN A 409 -4.30 -15.71 15.35
N SER A 410 -4.49 -14.39 15.32
CA SER A 410 -5.13 -13.68 14.19
C SER A 410 -4.39 -13.97 12.88
N ARG A 411 -3.04 -13.90 12.89
CA ARG A 411 -2.18 -14.28 11.76
C ARG A 411 -2.43 -15.72 11.31
N ALA A 412 -2.39 -16.68 12.24
CA ALA A 412 -2.60 -18.09 11.91
C ALA A 412 -3.98 -18.34 11.26
N ASP A 413 -5.01 -17.64 11.72
CA ASP A 413 -6.36 -17.72 11.16
C ASP A 413 -6.43 -17.11 9.74
N ALA A 414 -5.76 -15.97 9.53
CA ALA A 414 -5.63 -15.35 8.21
C ALA A 414 -4.88 -16.27 7.22
N ASP A 415 -3.77 -16.88 7.65
CA ASP A 415 -2.97 -17.80 6.83
C ASP A 415 -3.77 -19.04 6.42
N ARG A 416 -4.58 -19.59 7.33
CA ARG A 416 -5.51 -20.71 7.05
C ARG A 416 -6.55 -20.32 6.01
N ALA A 417 -7.13 -19.12 6.13
CA ALA A 417 -8.11 -18.63 5.15
C ALA A 417 -7.46 -18.46 3.77
N VAL A 418 -6.27 -17.85 3.68
CA VAL A 418 -5.49 -17.76 2.43
C VAL A 418 -5.24 -19.14 1.81
N ARG A 419 -4.87 -20.13 2.62
CA ARG A 419 -4.61 -21.50 2.13
C ARG A 419 -5.86 -22.11 1.50
N VAL A 420 -7.04 -21.90 2.08
CA VAL A 420 -8.31 -22.36 1.47
C VAL A 420 -8.59 -21.64 0.16
N LEU A 421 -8.42 -20.31 0.13
CA LEU A 421 -8.67 -19.49 -1.07
C LEU A 421 -7.75 -19.88 -2.22
N ARG A 422 -6.47 -20.16 -1.95
CA ARG A 422 -5.50 -20.65 -2.94
C ARG A 422 -5.87 -22.04 -3.49
N ALA A 423 -6.36 -22.94 -2.63
CA ALA A 423 -6.75 -24.29 -3.04
C ALA A 423 -8.09 -24.32 -3.82
N ARG A 424 -8.90 -23.26 -3.74
CA ARG A 424 -10.19 -23.14 -4.43
C ARG A 424 -10.30 -21.81 -5.18
N PRO A 425 -9.66 -21.69 -6.36
CA PRO A 425 -9.65 -20.44 -7.11
C PRO A 425 -11.04 -20.00 -7.64
N VAL A 426 -12.05 -20.87 -7.59
CA VAL A 426 -13.43 -20.55 -8.00
C VAL A 426 -14.23 -20.13 -6.76
N GLY A 427 -14.47 -18.83 -6.57
CA GLY A 427 -15.28 -18.31 -5.47
C GLY A 427 -14.92 -16.89 -5.02
N SER A 428 -15.19 -16.59 -3.76
CA SER A 428 -14.77 -15.33 -3.11
C SER A 428 -13.24 -15.22 -3.08
N ARG A 429 -12.72 -14.00 -3.23
CA ARG A 429 -11.27 -13.68 -3.08
C ARG A 429 -10.91 -13.21 -1.67
N VAL A 430 -11.91 -13.06 -0.81
CA VAL A 430 -11.77 -12.65 0.59
C VAL A 430 -12.47 -13.69 1.45
N ALA A 431 -11.83 -14.13 2.52
CA ALA A 431 -12.45 -15.02 3.50
C ALA A 431 -11.88 -14.80 4.90
N ARG A 432 -12.76 -14.87 5.90
CA ARG A 432 -12.36 -15.08 7.30
C ARG A 432 -12.22 -16.57 7.56
N LEU A 433 -11.48 -16.96 8.60
CA LEU A 433 -11.42 -18.37 8.98
C LEU A 433 -12.82 -18.95 9.27
N THR A 434 -13.71 -18.18 9.89
CA THR A 434 -15.10 -18.60 10.18
C THR A 434 -15.91 -18.90 8.92
N ASP A 435 -15.60 -18.27 7.79
CA ASP A 435 -16.26 -18.53 6.50
C ASP A 435 -15.80 -19.87 5.88
N VAL A 436 -14.60 -20.34 6.24
CA VAL A 436 -13.95 -21.50 5.58
C VAL A 436 -13.45 -22.57 6.55
N GLN A 437 -13.89 -22.55 7.82
CA GLN A 437 -13.32 -23.34 8.91
C GLN A 437 -13.22 -24.84 8.61
N THR A 438 -14.28 -25.44 8.07
CA THR A 438 -14.29 -26.87 7.70
C THR A 438 -13.29 -27.18 6.58
N SER A 439 -13.17 -26.29 5.59
CA SER A 439 -12.21 -26.48 4.49
C SER A 439 -10.77 -26.32 4.97
N ALA A 440 -10.52 -25.37 5.87
CA ALA A 440 -9.21 -25.16 6.49
C ALA A 440 -8.78 -26.41 7.29
N PHE A 441 -9.67 -26.95 8.12
CA PHE A 441 -9.39 -28.16 8.90
C PHE A 441 -9.08 -29.39 8.01
N LEU A 442 -9.84 -29.57 6.93
CA LEU A 442 -9.59 -30.64 5.97
C LEU A 442 -8.21 -30.51 5.28
N LEU A 443 -7.81 -29.28 4.91
CA LEU A 443 -6.49 -29.03 4.32
C LEU A 443 -5.36 -29.29 5.32
N GLU A 444 -5.52 -28.91 6.59
CA GLU A 444 -4.55 -29.20 7.65
C GLU A 444 -4.38 -30.71 7.86
N LEU A 445 -5.49 -31.45 7.94
CA LEU A 445 -5.46 -32.90 8.05
C LEU A 445 -4.77 -33.56 6.84
N GLY A 446 -5.10 -33.11 5.62
CA GLY A 446 -4.44 -33.57 4.39
C GLY A 446 -2.94 -33.30 4.39
N SER A 447 -2.53 -32.10 4.81
CA SER A 447 -1.12 -31.69 4.88
C SER A 447 -0.34 -32.52 5.91
N ALA A 448 -0.92 -32.77 7.09
CA ALA A 448 -0.32 -33.60 8.12
C ALA A 448 -0.10 -35.04 7.65
N MET A 449 -1.11 -35.63 6.98
CA MET A 449 -0.99 -36.97 6.40
C MET A 449 0.08 -37.06 5.31
N ALA A 450 0.17 -36.04 4.45
CA ALA A 450 1.19 -35.96 3.40
C ALA A 450 2.60 -35.86 3.99
N ALA A 451 2.80 -35.01 5.00
CA ALA A 451 4.09 -34.83 5.68
C ALA A 451 4.60 -36.13 6.34
N GLU A 452 3.69 -36.93 6.91
CA GLU A 452 4.02 -38.22 7.52
C GLU A 452 4.15 -39.36 6.49
N ARG A 453 3.97 -39.08 5.19
CA ARG A 453 3.89 -40.08 4.10
C ARG A 453 2.92 -41.22 4.41
N ARG A 454 1.83 -40.92 5.14
CA ARG A 454 0.80 -41.92 5.43
C ARG A 454 0.04 -42.21 4.14
N VAL A 455 0.34 -43.35 3.54
CA VAL A 455 -0.46 -43.88 2.43
C VAL A 455 -1.82 -44.30 2.99
N PRO A 456 -2.95 -43.77 2.50
CA PRO A 456 -4.26 -44.25 2.91
C PRO A 456 -4.36 -45.76 2.62
N THR A 457 -4.67 -46.57 3.63
CA THR A 457 -4.87 -48.02 3.50
C THR A 457 -6.34 -48.42 3.70
N GLY A 458 -7.22 -47.43 3.79
CA GLY A 458 -8.63 -47.57 4.08
C GLY A 458 -9.45 -48.20 2.94
N PRO A 459 -10.78 -48.33 3.16
CA PRO A 459 -11.72 -48.83 2.16
C PRO A 459 -11.60 -48.14 0.80
N VAL A 460 -11.43 -46.82 0.76
CA VAL A 460 -11.36 -46.08 -0.50
C VAL A 460 -10.06 -46.36 -1.24
N ALA A 461 -8.93 -46.48 -0.54
CA ALA A 461 -7.66 -46.89 -1.13
C ALA A 461 -7.72 -48.29 -1.78
N ARG A 462 -8.40 -49.25 -1.13
CA ARG A 462 -8.62 -50.59 -1.71
C ARG A 462 -9.44 -50.52 -2.99
N LEU A 463 -10.51 -49.72 -2.99
CA LEU A 463 -11.34 -49.51 -4.18
C LEU A 463 -10.55 -48.83 -5.30
N ALA A 464 -9.69 -47.86 -4.98
CA ALA A 464 -8.83 -47.19 -5.94
C ALA A 464 -7.82 -48.14 -6.60
N ALA A 465 -7.18 -49.01 -5.81
CA ALA A 465 -6.28 -50.04 -6.32
C ALA A 465 -7.01 -51.05 -7.22
N TYR A 466 -8.25 -51.40 -6.87
CA TYR A 466 -9.09 -52.26 -7.71
C TYR A 466 -9.48 -51.57 -9.02
N ASP A 467 -9.92 -50.30 -8.96
CA ASP A 467 -10.27 -49.50 -10.14
C ASP A 467 -9.10 -49.39 -11.12
N GLN A 468 -7.87 -49.17 -10.63
CA GLN A 468 -6.68 -49.15 -11.47
C GLN A 468 -6.41 -50.50 -12.15
N ARG A 469 -6.51 -51.61 -11.42
CA ARG A 469 -6.24 -52.96 -11.96
C ARG A 469 -7.28 -53.43 -12.96
N HIS A 470 -8.55 -53.10 -12.72
CA HIS A 470 -9.68 -53.62 -13.48
C HIS A 470 -10.35 -52.60 -14.41
N ARG A 471 -9.83 -51.36 -14.47
CA ARG A 471 -10.43 -50.23 -15.20
C ARG A 471 -11.91 -50.02 -14.85
N SER A 472 -12.25 -50.19 -13.57
CA SER A 472 -13.60 -49.94 -13.05
C SER A 472 -13.75 -48.51 -12.49
N GLN A 473 -14.95 -48.17 -12.00
CA GLN A 473 -15.28 -46.85 -11.45
C GLN A 473 -16.00 -46.96 -10.11
N LEU A 474 -15.52 -47.83 -9.22
CA LEU A 474 -16.11 -48.06 -7.90
C LEU A 474 -15.90 -46.87 -6.97
N VAL A 475 -14.75 -46.19 -7.02
CA VAL A 475 -14.51 -44.94 -6.26
C VAL A 475 -15.49 -43.85 -6.69
N GLY A 476 -15.71 -43.70 -8.01
CA GLY A 476 -16.70 -42.75 -8.56
C GLY A 476 -18.13 -43.10 -8.16
N THR A 477 -18.46 -44.39 -8.13
CA THR A 477 -19.78 -44.88 -7.69
C THR A 477 -20.02 -44.59 -6.20
N LEU A 478 -19.04 -44.87 -5.34
CA LEU A 478 -19.12 -44.59 -3.91
C LEU A 478 -19.26 -43.08 -3.65
N ARG A 479 -18.47 -42.25 -4.34
CA ARG A 479 -18.56 -40.78 -4.24
C ARG A 479 -19.96 -40.28 -4.59
N ALA A 480 -20.48 -40.66 -5.75
CA ALA A 480 -21.81 -40.22 -6.19
C ALA A 480 -22.93 -40.67 -5.24
N TRP A 481 -22.84 -41.89 -4.71
CA TRP A 481 -23.82 -42.40 -3.75
C TRP A 481 -23.78 -41.66 -2.40
N LEU A 482 -22.57 -41.36 -1.91
CA LEU A 482 -22.38 -40.59 -0.68
C LEU A 482 -22.82 -39.13 -0.83
N GLU A 483 -22.55 -38.50 -1.98
CA GLU A 483 -22.99 -37.13 -2.30
C GLU A 483 -24.53 -37.04 -2.45
N ALA A 484 -25.17 -38.12 -2.91
CA ALA A 484 -26.63 -38.27 -2.95
C ALA A 484 -27.24 -38.72 -1.60
N PHE A 485 -26.49 -38.67 -0.51
CA PHE A 485 -26.93 -39.10 0.84
C PHE A 485 -27.53 -40.52 0.89
N GLY A 486 -27.08 -41.40 0.00
CA GLY A 486 -27.53 -42.78 -0.09
C GLY A 486 -28.63 -43.06 -1.11
N ASP A 487 -29.14 -42.05 -1.83
CA ASP A 487 -30.12 -42.24 -2.89
C ASP A 487 -29.47 -42.83 -4.15
N VAL A 488 -29.78 -44.10 -4.40
CA VAL A 488 -29.29 -44.86 -5.54
C VAL A 488 -29.80 -44.31 -6.87
N THR A 489 -31.02 -43.80 -6.93
CA THR A 489 -31.63 -43.28 -8.17
C THR A 489 -30.98 -41.95 -8.55
N ALA A 490 -30.84 -41.04 -7.58
CA ALA A 490 -30.18 -39.76 -7.78
C ALA A 490 -28.70 -39.94 -8.16
N ALA A 491 -27.97 -40.84 -7.48
CA ALA A 491 -26.58 -41.12 -7.77
C ALA A 491 -26.35 -41.78 -9.14
N ALA A 492 -27.25 -42.70 -9.54
CA ALA A 492 -27.23 -43.32 -10.86
C ALA A 492 -27.45 -42.30 -11.98
N ALA A 493 -28.40 -41.38 -11.78
CA ALA A 493 -28.65 -40.27 -12.71
C ALA A 493 -27.43 -39.33 -12.83
N ALA A 494 -26.83 -38.92 -11.70
CA ALA A 494 -25.65 -38.05 -11.68
C ALA A 494 -24.44 -38.65 -12.41
N THR A 495 -24.30 -39.99 -12.38
CA THR A 495 -23.21 -40.71 -13.05
C THR A 495 -23.56 -41.19 -14.46
N HIS A 496 -24.78 -40.92 -14.95
CA HIS A 496 -25.28 -41.38 -16.24
C HIS A 496 -25.22 -42.91 -16.41
N VAL A 497 -25.45 -43.66 -15.33
CA VAL A 497 -25.46 -45.13 -15.30
C VAL A 497 -26.86 -45.64 -14.99
N HIS A 498 -27.28 -46.74 -15.62
CA HIS A 498 -28.56 -47.37 -15.30
C HIS A 498 -28.62 -47.82 -13.83
N VAL A 499 -29.77 -47.64 -13.16
CA VAL A 499 -29.94 -47.90 -11.72
C VAL A 499 -29.54 -49.32 -11.29
N ASN A 500 -29.82 -50.34 -12.12
CA ASN A 500 -29.44 -51.73 -11.83
C ASN A 500 -27.91 -51.93 -11.86
N THR A 501 -27.23 -51.32 -12.84
CA THR A 501 -25.77 -51.36 -12.94
C THR A 501 -25.15 -50.61 -11.78
N PHE A 502 -25.75 -49.48 -11.35
CA PHE A 502 -25.31 -48.75 -10.18
C PHE A 502 -25.44 -49.59 -8.90
N ARG A 503 -26.58 -50.24 -8.67
CA ARG A 503 -26.77 -51.18 -7.53
C ARG A 503 -25.73 -52.29 -7.52
N TYR A 504 -25.43 -52.86 -8.69
CA TYR A 504 -24.38 -53.87 -8.82
C TYR A 504 -23.01 -53.32 -8.41
N ARG A 505 -22.62 -52.15 -8.91
CA ARG A 505 -21.35 -51.49 -8.55
C ARG A 505 -21.30 -51.14 -7.06
N LEU A 506 -22.41 -50.67 -6.48
CA LEU A 506 -22.50 -50.34 -5.07
C LEU A 506 -22.36 -51.59 -4.16
N ARG A 507 -22.93 -52.73 -4.57
CA ARG A 507 -22.67 -54.01 -3.88
C ARG A 507 -21.18 -54.39 -3.94
N ARG A 508 -20.54 -54.24 -5.10
CA ARG A 508 -19.10 -54.47 -5.26
C ARG A 508 -18.25 -53.51 -4.43
N VAL A 509 -18.69 -52.27 -4.23
CA VAL A 509 -18.05 -51.30 -3.31
C VAL A 509 -18.02 -51.85 -1.89
N GLY A 510 -19.13 -52.37 -1.37
CA GLY A 510 -19.17 -52.97 -0.03
C GLY A 510 -18.24 -54.20 0.10
N GLU A 511 -18.25 -55.08 -0.91
CA GLU A 511 -17.44 -56.31 -0.92
C GLU A 511 -15.93 -56.03 -1.03
N ILE A 512 -15.50 -55.26 -2.03
CA ILE A 512 -14.08 -55.00 -2.31
C ILE A 512 -13.51 -54.00 -1.31
N GLY A 513 -14.31 -52.98 -0.97
CA GLY A 513 -13.94 -51.98 0.01
C GLY A 513 -13.94 -52.53 1.44
N ALA A 514 -14.53 -53.71 1.69
CA ALA A 514 -14.83 -54.22 3.03
C ALA A 514 -15.46 -53.11 3.89
N LEU A 515 -16.48 -52.46 3.32
CA LEU A 515 -17.14 -51.27 3.85
C LEU A 515 -18.60 -51.61 4.10
N ASP A 516 -19.05 -51.49 5.35
CA ASP A 516 -20.47 -51.57 5.66
C ASP A 516 -21.15 -50.27 5.25
N LEU A 517 -21.93 -50.32 4.17
CA LEU A 517 -22.66 -49.17 3.67
C LEU A 517 -23.90 -48.85 4.52
N ALA A 518 -24.28 -49.66 5.51
CA ALA A 518 -25.36 -49.33 6.44
C ALA A 518 -24.86 -48.55 7.67
N ASP A 519 -23.59 -48.68 8.03
CA ASP A 519 -22.98 -48.03 9.18
C ASP A 519 -22.68 -46.53 8.90
N PRO A 520 -23.27 -45.59 9.66
CA PRO A 520 -23.01 -44.16 9.49
C PRO A 520 -21.54 -43.77 9.71
N ASP A 521 -20.83 -44.42 10.63
CA ASP A 521 -19.42 -44.10 10.92
C ASP A 521 -18.53 -44.55 9.77
N ALA A 522 -18.79 -45.73 9.21
CA ALA A 522 -18.12 -46.22 8.00
C ALA A 522 -18.34 -45.30 6.79
N ARG A 523 -19.58 -44.79 6.59
CA ARG A 523 -19.87 -43.81 5.52
C ARG A 523 -19.10 -42.51 5.71
N PHE A 524 -19.06 -41.99 6.95
CA PHE A 524 -18.32 -40.77 7.26
C PHE A 524 -16.82 -40.94 7.02
N ALA A 525 -16.24 -42.04 7.49
CA ALA A 525 -14.83 -42.36 7.26
C ALA A 525 -14.51 -42.45 5.75
N ALA A 526 -15.35 -43.10 4.95
CA ALA A 526 -15.20 -43.17 3.51
C ALA A 526 -15.32 -41.79 2.83
N MET A 527 -16.26 -40.94 3.27
CA MET A 527 -16.41 -39.56 2.78
C MET A 527 -15.15 -38.73 3.07
N LEU A 528 -14.60 -38.86 4.28
CA LEU A 528 -13.38 -38.15 4.68
C LEU A 528 -12.18 -38.62 3.84
N GLU A 529 -12.00 -39.93 3.68
CA GLU A 529 -10.92 -40.50 2.84
C GLU A 529 -11.02 -40.02 1.38
N LEU A 530 -12.23 -39.95 0.81
CA LEU A 530 -12.47 -39.42 -0.54
C LEU A 530 -12.10 -37.94 -0.70
N ARG A 531 -12.36 -37.11 0.34
CA ARG A 531 -12.03 -35.68 0.32
C ARG A 531 -10.53 -35.44 0.50
N LEU A 532 -9.89 -36.15 1.43
CA LEU A 532 -8.45 -36.07 1.66
C LEU A 532 -7.67 -36.49 0.42
N ARG A 533 -8.11 -37.58 -0.24
CA ARG A 533 -7.46 -38.06 -1.46
C ARG A 533 -7.56 -37.07 -2.63
N ALA A 534 -8.69 -36.39 -2.78
CA ALA A 534 -8.84 -35.36 -3.80
C ALA A 534 -7.85 -34.19 -3.61
N MET A 535 -7.47 -33.90 -2.37
CA MET A 535 -6.46 -32.87 -2.03
C MET A 535 -5.03 -33.33 -2.29
N VAL A 536 -4.72 -34.63 -2.12
CA VAL A 536 -3.39 -35.19 -2.41
C VAL A 536 -3.17 -35.39 -3.92
N ASP A 537 -4.22 -35.79 -4.65
CA ASP A 537 -4.15 -35.99 -6.11
C ASP A 537 -4.11 -34.65 -6.88
N HIS A 538 -4.43 -33.51 -6.23
CA HIS A 538 -4.26 -32.15 -6.74
C HIS A 538 -3.39 -31.34 -5.77
N PRO A 539 -2.08 -31.63 -5.68
CA PRO A 539 -1.21 -30.88 -4.78
C PRO A 539 -1.27 -29.40 -5.15
N SER A 540 -1.47 -28.53 -4.16
CA SER A 540 -1.18 -27.12 -4.34
C SER A 540 0.28 -26.98 -4.77
N PRO A 541 0.62 -26.05 -5.68
CA PRO A 541 1.96 -25.96 -6.29
C PRO A 541 3.12 -25.64 -5.31
N ASP A 542 2.83 -25.47 -4.02
CA ASP A 542 3.81 -25.15 -2.96
C ASP A 542 4.26 -26.40 -2.14
N SER A 543 4.18 -27.63 -2.69
CA SER A 543 4.67 -28.86 -2.02
C SER A 543 6.05 -29.31 -2.51
#